data_AF-A0A061ECA5-F1
#
_entry.id   AF-A0A061ECA5-F1
#
_cell.length_a   1.000
_cell.length_b   1.000
_cell.length_c   1.000
_cell.angle_alpha   90.00
_cell.angle_beta   90.00
_cell.angle_gamma   90.00
#
_symmetry.space_group_name_H-M   'P 1'
#
loop_
_entity.id
_entity.type
_entity.pdbx_description
1 polymer ?
#
loop_
_entity_poly.entity_id
_entity_poly.type
_entity_poly.pdbx_seq_one_letter_code
_entity_poly.pdbx_strand_id
1 'polypeptide(L)'
;MLGVNPYVPSMSMFKKIPFSFIYQNCFRCSLLPFGTCYYHLFLKPVRISNVHVNYFAVDKTRNLSAVATAAKSTVNTSNSTNAMSNKARKKAHRESPESVLKYKLDMCSKHGKLVEALGLYEEGRSNGVTLKQHHYNVLLYLCAREASGDGVELKELGLKRGFEIFQKMVGDKVSPNETTFTSMARLAVAREDPDLAFELVKQMKSLGIPPKLRSYGPALFGFCEKGNAEKGYELDAHMAESGVTPEEPELSALLKVSADTKNADKVYDMLQRLRATVRQVSESTFQIIEDWFKSEDATKVGVESWDVNKIKKGVVDGGGGWHGQGWLGSGRWRVMRTKMTENGVCRCCGEKLVSIDIDPKETENFATKLTELACNREVKADFIRFQEWLQQHGPFDAVVDGANVGLIKADTFNFNQLNNVVNQLRQMSPSKRSPLVILHQGRVTNGPARNPNNRNWLDSWKRAGALYATPAGSNDDCLSKSLPAFSIPC
;
A
#
# COMPACT_ATOMS: atom_id res chain seq x y z
N MET A 1 2.10 -36.49 -48.06
CA MET A 1 2.96 -35.38 -47.59
C MET A 1 2.09 -34.14 -47.47
N LEU A 2 1.82 -33.68 -46.25
CA LEU A 2 1.58 -32.28 -45.88
C LEU A 2 1.63 -32.26 -44.35
N GLY A 3 2.66 -31.62 -43.82
CA GLY A 3 3.08 -31.70 -42.42
C GLY A 3 2.18 -30.91 -41.49
N VAL A 4 1.80 -31.56 -40.39
CA VAL A 4 1.14 -30.99 -39.23
C VAL A 4 2.20 -30.27 -38.39
N ASN A 5 1.97 -28.99 -38.07
CA ASN A 5 2.80 -28.21 -37.15
C ASN A 5 2.10 -28.12 -35.77
N PRO A 6 2.64 -28.72 -34.68
CA PRO A 6 1.97 -28.76 -33.38
C PRO A 6 2.73 -27.93 -32.34
N TYR A 7 2.41 -26.64 -32.15
CA TYR A 7 2.81 -25.90 -30.94
C TYR A 7 1.80 -24.80 -30.61
N VAL A 8 0.87 -25.12 -29.71
CA VAL A 8 0.05 -24.13 -29.00
C VAL A 8 0.34 -24.34 -27.51
N PRO A 9 1.01 -23.40 -26.81
CA PRO A 9 1.27 -23.56 -25.38
C PRO A 9 -0.03 -23.41 -24.59
N SER A 10 -0.25 -24.38 -23.72
CA SER A 10 -1.32 -24.47 -22.75
C SER A 10 -1.24 -23.29 -21.76
N MET A 11 -2.36 -22.60 -21.51
CA MET A 11 -2.41 -21.36 -20.71
C MET A 11 -3.29 -21.46 -19.46
N SER A 12 -2.91 -20.67 -18.44
CA SER A 12 -3.49 -20.41 -17.11
C SER A 12 -2.94 -21.28 -15.96
N MET A 13 -2.60 -20.61 -14.83
CA MET A 13 -1.98 -21.18 -13.63
C MET A 13 -2.90 -22.12 -12.81
N PHE A 14 -4.07 -22.46 -13.34
CA PHE A 14 -5.03 -23.31 -12.65
C PHE A 14 -5.71 -24.19 -13.69
N LYS A 15 -5.08 -25.33 -14.00
CA LYS A 15 -5.70 -26.40 -14.80
C LYS A 15 -6.00 -27.61 -13.93
N LYS A 16 -7.27 -27.98 -13.87
CA LYS A 16 -7.71 -29.32 -13.47
C LYS A 16 -7.38 -30.28 -14.62
N ILE A 17 -6.51 -31.25 -14.39
CA ILE A 17 -6.12 -32.25 -15.40
C ILE A 17 -7.00 -33.49 -15.18
N PRO A 18 -7.77 -33.97 -16.18
CA PRO A 18 -8.56 -35.20 -16.05
C PRO A 18 -7.65 -36.44 -16.03
N PHE A 19 -7.95 -37.38 -15.12
CA PHE A 19 -7.24 -38.64 -14.99
C PHE A 19 -7.57 -39.57 -16.17
N SER A 20 -6.54 -39.99 -16.92
CA SER A 20 -6.59 -41.18 -17.78
C SER A 20 -5.88 -42.34 -17.08
N PHE A 21 -6.59 -43.46 -16.94
CA PHE A 21 -6.17 -44.74 -16.35
C PHE A 21 -4.77 -45.19 -16.78
N ILE A 22 -3.88 -45.46 -15.81
CA ILE A 22 -2.82 -46.47 -15.94
C ILE A 22 -2.75 -47.28 -14.64
N TYR A 23 -3.04 -48.58 -14.77
CA TYR A 23 -2.81 -49.62 -13.78
C TYR A 23 -1.31 -49.95 -13.70
N GLN A 24 -0.73 -50.04 -12.50
CA GLN A 24 0.01 -51.23 -12.02
C GLN A 24 0.63 -51.01 -10.62
N ASN A 25 0.15 -51.83 -9.68
CA ASN A 25 0.85 -52.54 -8.60
C ASN A 25 2.19 -51.98 -8.08
N CYS A 26 2.32 -51.72 -6.78
CA CYS A 26 2.63 -52.77 -5.80
C CYS A 26 2.85 -52.24 -4.35
N PHE A 27 2.47 -53.12 -3.41
CA PHE A 27 2.85 -53.27 -2.00
C PHE A 27 2.17 -52.49 -0.84
N ARG A 28 1.55 -53.35 -0.02
CA ARG A 28 0.91 -53.25 1.31
C ARG A 28 1.76 -52.61 2.41
N CYS A 29 1.07 -51.96 3.36
CA CYS A 29 1.04 -52.24 4.81
C CYS A 29 0.03 -51.26 5.45
N SER A 30 -1.22 -51.65 5.70
CA SER A 30 -1.76 -52.34 6.90
C SER A 30 -1.96 -51.44 8.14
N LEU A 31 -3.24 -51.34 8.53
CA LEU A 31 -3.81 -51.21 9.89
C LEU A 31 -4.18 -49.80 10.42
N LEU A 32 -5.49 -49.53 10.32
CA LEU A 32 -6.39 -48.82 11.27
C LEU A 32 -6.37 -49.48 12.68
N PRO A 33 -7.04 -48.98 13.76
CA PRO A 33 -8.17 -48.02 13.76
C PRO A 33 -8.34 -47.03 14.96
N PHE A 34 -9.37 -46.18 14.82
CA PHE A 34 -10.32 -45.61 15.81
C PHE A 34 -9.85 -44.64 16.92
N GLY A 35 -10.58 -43.51 17.01
CA GLY A 35 -10.53 -42.57 18.12
C GLY A 35 -11.39 -41.33 17.91
N THR A 36 -12.70 -41.51 17.72
CA THR A 36 -13.70 -40.43 17.85
C THR A 36 -13.76 -39.93 19.30
N CYS A 37 -13.71 -38.62 19.53
CA CYS A 37 -14.27 -38.03 20.75
C CYS A 37 -14.87 -36.66 20.45
N TYR A 38 -16.20 -36.61 20.48
CA TYR A 38 -17.01 -35.39 20.54
C TYR A 38 -16.84 -34.73 21.90
N TYR A 39 -16.68 -33.41 21.92
CA TYR A 39 -17.12 -32.60 23.05
C TYR A 39 -17.98 -31.44 22.55
N HIS A 40 -19.29 -31.64 22.64
CA HIS A 40 -20.26 -30.57 22.82
C HIS A 40 -20.13 -30.05 24.25
N LEU A 41 -19.86 -28.76 24.42
CA LEU A 41 -20.23 -28.05 25.64
C LEU A 41 -20.98 -26.77 25.27
N PHE A 42 -22.30 -26.88 25.38
CA PHE A 42 -23.20 -25.76 25.56
C PHE A 42 -22.84 -25.02 26.86
N LEU A 43 -22.60 -23.72 26.78
CA LEU A 43 -22.79 -22.82 27.92
C LEU A 43 -23.78 -21.72 27.52
N LYS A 44 -24.81 -21.61 28.36
CA LYS A 44 -25.96 -20.71 28.23
C LYS A 44 -25.53 -19.23 28.32
N PRO A 45 -26.28 -18.31 27.70
CA PRO A 45 -25.94 -16.89 27.67
C PRO A 45 -26.14 -16.25 29.05
N VAL A 46 -25.12 -15.55 29.54
CA VAL A 46 -25.27 -14.63 30.66
C VAL A 46 -25.93 -13.36 30.11
N ARG A 47 -27.16 -13.10 30.57
CA ARG A 47 -27.84 -11.82 30.38
C ARG A 47 -27.06 -10.74 31.13
N ILE A 48 -26.37 -9.87 30.40
CA ILE A 48 -25.93 -8.58 30.92
C ILE A 48 -26.83 -7.52 30.29
N SER A 49 -27.45 -6.76 31.18
CA SER A 49 -28.45 -5.72 30.96
C SER A 49 -28.09 -4.74 29.83
N ASN A 50 -29.03 -4.59 28.90
CA ASN A 50 -29.11 -3.54 27.90
C ASN A 50 -28.91 -2.16 28.53
N VAL A 51 -27.72 -1.57 28.33
CA VAL A 51 -27.58 -0.11 28.35
C VAL A 51 -27.75 0.34 26.91
N HIS A 52 -28.94 0.83 26.58
CA HIS A 52 -29.18 1.59 25.35
C HIS A 52 -28.27 2.82 25.36
N VAL A 53 -27.16 2.73 24.64
CA VAL A 53 -26.36 3.90 24.28
C VAL A 53 -27.06 4.52 23.08
N ASN A 54 -27.85 5.56 23.34
CA ASN A 54 -28.50 6.35 22.30
C ASN A 54 -27.47 6.75 21.24
N TYR A 55 -27.77 6.38 19.99
CA TYR A 55 -27.05 6.70 18.78
C TYR A 55 -26.45 8.11 18.81
N PHE A 56 -25.14 8.21 18.57
CA PHE A 56 -24.40 9.46 18.50
C PHE A 56 -24.87 10.29 17.31
N ALA A 57 -25.92 11.07 17.49
CA ALA A 57 -26.33 12.11 16.56
C ALA A 57 -25.36 13.29 16.69
N VAL A 58 -24.33 13.33 15.84
CA VAL A 58 -23.69 14.60 15.50
C VAL A 58 -24.71 15.37 14.67
N ASP A 59 -25.38 16.34 15.29
CA ASP A 59 -26.47 17.12 14.69
C ASP A 59 -26.09 17.63 13.29
N LYS A 60 -26.93 17.30 12.30
CA LYS A 60 -26.76 17.64 10.87
C LYS A 60 -26.90 19.14 10.57
N THR A 61 -27.18 19.99 11.55
CA THR A 61 -27.58 21.39 11.34
C THR A 61 -26.70 22.36 12.12
N ARG A 62 -25.41 22.49 11.77
CA ARG A 62 -24.68 23.75 11.98
C ARG A 62 -23.75 24.00 10.79
N ASN A 63 -24.18 24.92 9.93
CA ASN A 63 -23.39 25.51 8.85
C ASN A 63 -22.02 25.95 9.39
N LEU A 64 -20.96 25.22 9.04
CA LEU A 64 -19.57 25.66 9.17
C LEU A 64 -19.14 26.27 7.83
N SER A 65 -19.77 27.36 7.45
CA SER A 65 -19.30 28.23 6.37
C SER A 65 -19.30 29.67 6.87
N ALA A 66 -18.15 30.11 7.36
CA ALA A 66 -17.84 31.53 7.46
C ALA A 66 -16.46 31.75 6.82
N VAL A 67 -16.48 31.91 5.49
CA VAL A 67 -15.43 32.65 4.80
C VAL A 67 -15.61 34.11 5.21
N ALA A 68 -14.76 34.60 6.11
CA ALA A 68 -14.69 36.02 6.44
C ALA A 68 -13.61 36.67 5.56
N THR A 69 -14.01 37.24 4.44
CA THR A 69 -13.28 38.29 3.73
C THR A 69 -13.35 39.56 4.56
N ALA A 70 -12.32 39.84 5.38
CA ALA A 70 -12.19 41.11 6.07
C ALA A 70 -11.35 42.07 5.22
N ALA A 71 -12.03 43.06 4.62
CA ALA A 71 -11.43 44.24 4.01
C ALA A 71 -10.64 45.04 5.06
N LYS A 72 -9.45 45.50 4.69
CA LYS A 72 -8.63 46.40 5.51
C LYS A 72 -9.29 47.78 5.57
N SER A 73 -9.85 48.14 6.72
CA SER A 73 -10.11 49.54 7.08
C SER A 73 -8.90 50.09 7.85
N THR A 74 -8.20 51.04 7.23
CA THR A 74 -7.07 51.76 7.82
C THR A 74 -7.60 52.79 8.80
N VAL A 75 -7.35 52.61 10.11
CA VAL A 75 -7.41 53.69 11.08
C VAL A 75 -6.10 53.69 11.86
N ASN A 76 -5.36 54.78 11.67
CA ASN A 76 -4.11 55.08 12.36
C ASN A 76 -4.42 55.42 13.83
N THR A 77 -3.93 54.59 14.75
CA THR A 77 -3.64 55.03 16.12
C THR A 77 -2.25 54.55 16.49
N SER A 78 -1.35 55.51 16.58
CA SER A 78 0.00 55.41 17.13
C SER A 78 -0.04 54.85 18.54
N ASN A 79 0.58 53.69 18.77
CA ASN A 79 1.08 53.31 20.09
C ASN A 79 2.36 52.46 19.93
N SER A 80 3.41 52.96 20.57
CA SER A 80 4.72 52.33 20.73
C SER A 80 4.59 50.98 21.44
N THR A 81 5.05 49.89 20.81
CA THR A 81 5.26 48.60 21.49
C THR A 81 6.56 47.95 21.03
N ASN A 82 7.42 47.64 22.01
CA ASN A 82 8.61 46.81 21.88
C ASN A 82 8.28 45.47 21.17
N ALA A 83 8.75 45.30 19.94
CA ALA A 83 8.60 44.04 19.20
C ALA A 83 9.55 42.97 19.76
N MET A 84 9.01 41.93 20.38
CA MET A 84 9.80 40.79 20.88
C MET A 84 10.57 40.09 19.73
N SER A 85 11.82 39.71 19.99
CA SER A 85 12.62 38.92 19.06
C SER A 85 11.96 37.57 18.72
N ASN A 86 12.08 37.13 17.46
CA ASN A 86 11.60 35.83 16.98
C ASN A 86 12.10 34.64 17.82
N LYS A 87 13.28 34.75 18.45
CA LYS A 87 13.83 33.73 19.35
C LYS A 87 13.07 33.65 20.68
N ALA A 88 12.72 34.80 21.25
CA ALA A 88 11.93 34.88 22.49
C ALA A 88 10.50 34.36 22.28
N ARG A 89 9.88 34.68 21.14
CA ARG A 89 8.55 34.18 20.78
C ARG A 89 8.51 32.65 20.65
N LYS A 90 9.53 32.05 20.02
CA LYS A 90 9.66 30.58 19.91
C LYS A 90 9.87 29.92 21.28
N LYS A 91 10.63 30.54 22.18
CA LYS A 91 10.85 30.05 23.55
C LYS A 91 9.55 30.09 24.36
N ALA A 92 8.88 31.24 24.40
CA ALA A 92 7.59 31.39 25.10
C ALA A 92 6.52 30.43 24.58
N HIS A 93 6.46 30.18 23.26
CA HIS A 93 5.56 29.17 22.72
C HIS A 93 5.90 27.76 23.24
N ARG A 94 7.18 27.36 23.29
CA ARG A 94 7.57 26.04 23.82
C ARG A 94 7.23 25.87 25.30
N GLU A 95 7.28 26.95 26.05
CA GLU A 95 6.99 26.99 27.49
C GLU A 95 5.51 27.16 27.80
N SER A 96 4.64 27.38 26.79
CA SER A 96 3.19 27.46 26.98
C SER A 96 2.62 26.17 27.58
N PRO A 97 1.62 26.25 28.48
CA PRO A 97 1.00 25.08 29.10
C PRO A 97 0.50 24.05 28.07
N GLU A 98 -0.01 24.50 26.93
CA GLU A 98 -0.45 23.64 25.84
C GLU A 98 0.72 22.90 25.18
N SER A 99 1.85 23.58 24.95
CA SER A 99 3.02 22.95 24.33
C SER A 99 3.72 21.98 25.27
N VAL A 100 3.75 22.29 26.57
CA VAL A 100 4.25 21.38 27.60
C VAL A 100 3.37 20.14 27.70
N LEU A 101 2.05 20.30 27.75
CA LEU A 101 1.10 19.18 27.76
C LEU A 101 1.24 18.31 26.50
N LYS A 102 1.34 18.93 25.32
CA LYS A 102 1.61 18.23 24.06
C LYS A 102 2.88 17.37 24.15
N TYR A 103 3.99 17.94 24.61
CA TYR A 103 5.25 17.22 24.73
C TYR A 103 5.13 16.02 25.68
N LYS A 104 4.53 16.21 26.87
CA LYS A 104 4.33 15.13 27.84
C LYS A 104 3.44 14.01 27.27
N LEU A 105 2.32 14.36 26.64
CA LEU A 105 1.44 13.38 25.99
C LEU A 105 2.14 12.63 24.86
N ASP A 106 2.96 13.32 24.05
CA ASP A 106 3.76 12.70 23.00
C ASP A 106 4.77 11.70 23.61
N MET A 107 5.34 11.98 24.79
CA MET A 107 6.19 11.02 25.53
C MET A 107 5.40 9.82 26.05
N CYS A 108 4.20 10.02 26.58
CA CYS A 108 3.34 8.91 27.01
C CYS A 108 2.95 7.99 25.84
N SER A 109 2.62 8.58 24.68
CA SER A 109 2.31 7.87 23.44
C SER A 109 3.43 6.91 23.04
N LYS A 110 4.67 7.42 23.00
CA LYS A 110 5.87 6.65 22.64
C LYS A 110 6.14 5.48 23.58
N HIS A 111 5.82 5.60 24.87
CA HIS A 111 6.22 4.64 25.90
C HIS A 111 5.09 3.74 26.43
N GLY A 112 3.91 3.72 25.83
CA GLY A 112 2.87 2.81 26.36
C GLY A 112 1.95 3.40 27.43
N LYS A 113 2.17 4.64 27.89
CA LYS A 113 1.73 5.04 29.24
C LYS A 113 0.35 5.69 29.28
N LEU A 114 -0.70 4.88 29.18
CA LEU A 114 -2.10 5.36 29.23
C LEU A 114 -2.44 6.04 30.58
N VAL A 115 -2.13 5.40 31.71
CA VAL A 115 -2.50 5.93 33.04
C VAL A 115 -1.87 7.31 33.30
N GLU A 116 -0.59 7.46 32.95
CA GLU A 116 0.11 8.75 33.05
C GLU A 116 -0.53 9.80 32.14
N ALA A 117 -0.87 9.44 30.89
CA ALA A 117 -1.53 10.36 29.96
C ALA A 117 -2.90 10.82 30.45
N LEU A 118 -3.69 9.93 31.06
CA LEU A 118 -4.97 10.26 31.68
C LEU A 118 -4.79 11.19 32.89
N GLY A 119 -3.75 10.97 33.71
CA GLY A 119 -3.39 11.89 34.79
C GLY A 119 -3.06 13.29 34.27
N LEU A 120 -2.24 13.39 33.22
CA LEU A 120 -1.91 14.66 32.56
C LEU A 120 -3.13 15.36 31.95
N TYR A 121 -4.09 14.58 31.45
CA TYR A 121 -5.36 15.11 30.94
C TYR A 121 -6.18 15.77 32.06
N GLU A 122 -6.34 15.10 33.21
CA GLU A 122 -7.10 15.66 34.34
C GLU A 122 -6.37 16.84 34.99
N GLU A 123 -5.04 16.76 35.12
CA GLU A 123 -4.20 17.88 35.59
C GLU A 123 -4.33 19.08 34.66
N GLY A 124 -4.22 18.87 33.35
CA GLY A 124 -4.37 19.92 32.34
C GLY A 124 -5.75 20.60 32.41
N ARG A 125 -6.82 19.83 32.61
CA ARG A 125 -8.18 20.36 32.78
C ARG A 125 -8.33 21.16 34.07
N SER A 126 -7.81 20.65 35.18
CA SER A 126 -7.87 21.30 36.49
C SER A 126 -7.10 22.63 36.49
N ASN A 127 -6.01 22.69 35.73
CA ASN A 127 -5.20 23.89 35.55
C ASN A 127 -5.75 24.85 34.47
N GLY A 128 -6.92 24.58 33.88
CA GLY A 128 -7.55 25.45 32.89
C GLY A 128 -6.83 25.50 31.53
N VAL A 129 -5.99 24.50 31.21
CA VAL A 129 -5.30 24.43 29.92
C VAL A 129 -6.30 24.16 28.81
N THR A 130 -6.27 24.97 27.75
CA THR A 130 -7.15 24.76 26.59
C THR A 130 -6.68 23.56 25.77
N LEU A 131 -7.47 22.48 25.75
CA LEU A 131 -7.13 21.28 24.99
C LEU A 131 -7.39 21.48 23.49
N LYS A 132 -6.37 21.19 22.67
CA LYS A 132 -6.43 21.26 21.21
C LYS A 132 -6.68 19.86 20.62
N GLN A 133 -7.05 19.81 19.35
CA GLN A 133 -7.29 18.57 18.59
C GLN A 133 -6.14 17.55 18.73
N HIS A 134 -4.87 17.98 18.75
CA HIS A 134 -3.72 17.09 18.95
C HIS A 134 -3.76 16.35 20.31
N HIS A 135 -4.10 17.05 21.40
CA HIS A 135 -4.11 16.45 22.74
C HIS A 135 -5.15 15.32 22.81
N TYR A 136 -6.35 15.60 22.30
CA TYR A 136 -7.43 14.63 22.21
C TYR A 136 -7.05 13.41 21.36
N ASN A 137 -6.45 13.63 20.19
CA ASN A 137 -6.05 12.54 19.30
C ASN A 137 -5.01 11.60 19.94
N VAL A 138 -4.03 12.14 20.69
CA VAL A 138 -3.04 11.31 21.40
C VAL A 138 -3.70 10.48 22.50
N LEU A 139 -4.59 11.09 23.28
CA LEU A 139 -5.32 10.38 24.33
C LEU A 139 -6.20 9.27 23.77
N LEU A 140 -6.95 9.55 22.70
CA LEU A 140 -7.80 8.56 22.03
C LEU A 140 -6.97 7.44 21.40
N TYR A 141 -5.83 7.76 20.80
CA TYR A 141 -4.90 6.75 20.29
C TYR A 141 -4.37 5.83 21.39
N LEU A 142 -3.95 6.39 22.53
CA LEU A 142 -3.50 5.61 23.69
C LEU A 142 -4.61 4.71 24.23
N CYS A 143 -5.82 5.25 24.40
CA CYS A 143 -6.99 4.49 24.82
C CYS A 143 -7.27 3.33 23.87
N ALA A 144 -7.27 3.59 22.56
CA ALA A 144 -7.50 2.58 21.54
C ALA A 144 -6.41 1.48 21.53
N ARG A 145 -5.14 1.85 21.72
CA ARG A 145 -4.04 0.88 21.74
C ARG A 145 -4.14 -0.07 22.93
N GLU A 146 -4.37 0.45 24.13
CA GLU A 146 -4.48 -0.40 25.33
C GLU A 146 -5.79 -1.21 25.33
N ALA A 147 -6.88 -0.69 24.74
CA ALA A 147 -8.13 -1.43 24.57
C ALA A 147 -7.99 -2.69 23.70
N SER A 148 -7.02 -2.71 22.77
CA SER A 148 -6.70 -3.88 21.95
C SER A 148 -5.64 -4.81 22.57
N GLY A 149 -5.14 -4.51 23.79
CA GLY A 149 -4.14 -5.32 24.47
C GLY A 149 -4.74 -6.44 25.34
N ASP A 150 -3.87 -7.32 25.84
CA ASP A 150 -4.24 -8.49 26.65
C ASP A 150 -4.54 -8.14 28.13
N GLY A 151 -4.14 -6.95 28.58
CA GLY A 151 -4.31 -6.52 29.97
C GLY A 151 -5.76 -6.15 30.28
N VAL A 152 -6.46 -6.98 31.06
CA VAL A 152 -7.89 -6.82 31.38
C VAL A 152 -8.23 -5.44 31.96
N GLU A 153 -7.49 -4.97 32.97
CA GLU A 153 -7.76 -3.68 33.62
C GLU A 153 -7.51 -2.48 32.70
N LEU A 154 -6.40 -2.51 31.97
CA LEU A 154 -6.04 -1.43 31.03
C LEU A 154 -6.97 -1.39 29.82
N LYS A 155 -7.49 -2.56 29.39
CA LYS A 155 -8.48 -2.67 28.33
C LYS A 155 -9.78 -1.98 28.71
N GLU A 156 -10.35 -2.30 29.87
CA GLU A 156 -11.59 -1.67 30.34
C GLU A 156 -11.41 -0.17 30.58
N LEU A 157 -10.26 0.22 31.17
CA LEU A 157 -9.92 1.63 31.37
C LEU A 157 -9.84 2.39 30.03
N GLY A 158 -9.14 1.83 29.05
CA GLY A 158 -8.98 2.40 27.71
C GLY A 158 -10.33 2.56 27.00
N LEU A 159 -11.18 1.53 27.03
CA LEU A 159 -12.53 1.57 26.46
C LEU A 159 -13.36 2.68 27.09
N LYS A 160 -13.52 2.64 28.42
CA LYS A 160 -14.35 3.62 29.15
C LYS A 160 -13.87 5.04 28.93
N ARG A 161 -12.58 5.30 29.17
CA ARG A 161 -11.99 6.65 29.07
C ARG A 161 -11.95 7.14 27.63
N GLY A 162 -11.76 6.26 26.65
CA GLY A 162 -11.76 6.61 25.23
C GLY A 162 -13.09 7.24 24.79
N PHE A 163 -14.22 6.59 25.07
CA PHE A 163 -15.54 7.13 24.75
C PHE A 163 -15.86 8.42 25.51
N GLU A 164 -15.50 8.50 26.81
CA GLU A 164 -15.66 9.72 27.61
C GLU A 164 -14.87 10.90 27.04
N ILE A 165 -13.60 10.69 26.68
CA ILE A 165 -12.71 11.72 26.13
C ILE A 165 -13.22 12.20 24.77
N PHE A 166 -13.75 11.32 23.93
CA PHE A 166 -14.36 11.71 22.66
C PHE A 166 -15.60 12.59 22.88
N GLN A 167 -16.48 12.22 23.82
CA GLN A 167 -17.64 13.05 24.17
C GLN A 167 -17.21 14.43 24.69
N LYS A 168 -16.14 14.50 25.48
CA LYS A 168 -15.57 15.78 25.95
C LYS A 168 -14.97 16.60 24.81
N MET A 169 -14.29 15.98 23.85
CA MET A 169 -13.78 16.67 22.65
C MET A 169 -14.92 17.36 21.88
N VAL A 170 -16.03 16.65 21.67
CA VAL A 170 -17.21 17.19 20.99
C VAL A 170 -17.87 18.29 21.82
N GLY A 171 -18.01 18.09 23.13
CA GLY A 171 -18.57 19.08 24.06
C GLY A 171 -17.73 20.37 24.15
N ASP A 172 -16.41 20.24 24.10
CA ASP A 172 -15.45 21.36 24.05
C ASP A 172 -15.42 22.04 22.66
N LYS A 173 -16.27 21.62 21.71
CA LYS A 173 -16.36 22.12 20.33
C LYS A 173 -15.07 21.99 19.53
N VAL A 174 -14.24 20.99 19.86
CA VAL A 174 -13.04 20.68 19.09
C VAL A 174 -13.41 19.74 17.94
N SER A 175 -13.26 20.20 16.70
CA SER A 175 -13.64 19.41 15.52
C SER A 175 -12.86 18.10 15.42
N PRO A 176 -13.53 16.94 15.32
CA PRO A 176 -12.89 15.67 15.01
C PRO A 176 -12.17 15.70 13.65
N ASN A 177 -11.11 14.92 13.50
CA ASN A 177 -10.47 14.66 12.22
C ASN A 177 -10.39 13.16 11.94
N GLU A 178 -9.79 12.81 10.80
CA GLU A 178 -9.65 11.40 10.41
C GLU A 178 -8.93 10.55 11.47
N THR A 179 -7.90 11.06 12.14
CA THR A 179 -7.23 10.33 13.23
C THR A 179 -8.17 10.11 14.42
N THR A 180 -9.02 11.08 14.74
CA THR A 180 -10.03 10.96 15.81
C THR A 180 -10.98 9.79 15.52
N PHE A 181 -11.57 9.76 14.32
CA PHE A 181 -12.51 8.71 13.92
C PHE A 181 -11.83 7.34 13.82
N THR A 182 -10.61 7.27 13.29
CA THR A 182 -9.84 6.03 13.25
C THR A 182 -9.58 5.46 14.65
N SER A 183 -9.23 6.30 15.64
CA SER A 183 -9.09 5.84 17.04
C SER A 183 -10.41 5.37 17.64
N MET A 184 -11.52 6.06 17.34
CA MET A 184 -12.85 5.62 17.80
C MET A 184 -13.30 4.30 17.17
N ALA A 185 -13.00 4.08 15.89
CA ALA A 185 -13.27 2.81 15.21
C ALA A 185 -12.49 1.65 15.85
N ARG A 186 -11.22 1.89 16.24
CA ARG A 186 -10.42 0.90 17.00
C ARG A 186 -11.02 0.60 18.38
N LEU A 187 -11.47 1.62 19.10
CA LEU A 187 -12.17 1.44 20.38
C LEU A 187 -13.47 0.64 20.23
N ALA A 188 -14.25 0.90 19.17
CA ALA A 188 -15.48 0.17 18.88
C ALA A 188 -15.21 -1.32 18.61
N VAL A 189 -14.19 -1.64 17.81
CA VAL A 189 -13.78 -3.03 17.56
C VAL A 189 -13.24 -3.72 18.82
N ALA A 190 -12.48 -3.00 19.65
CA ALA A 190 -12.02 -3.53 20.94
C ALA A 190 -13.17 -3.83 21.93
N ARG A 191 -14.33 -3.19 21.74
CA ARG A 191 -15.61 -3.49 22.41
C ARG A 191 -16.40 -4.58 21.68
N GLU A 192 -15.79 -5.26 20.71
CA GLU A 192 -16.42 -6.25 19.86
C GLU A 192 -17.63 -5.71 19.08
N ASP A 193 -17.58 -4.45 18.64
CA ASP A 193 -18.64 -3.80 17.86
C ASP A 193 -18.10 -3.22 16.53
N PRO A 194 -17.89 -4.07 15.51
CA PRO A 194 -17.43 -3.62 14.20
C PRO A 194 -18.50 -2.83 13.42
N ASP A 195 -19.79 -3.01 13.75
CA ASP A 195 -20.89 -2.24 13.16
C ASP A 195 -20.77 -0.76 13.55
N LEU A 196 -20.57 -0.47 14.85
CA LEU A 196 -20.30 0.89 15.31
C LEU A 196 -19.03 1.47 14.66
N ALA A 197 -17.98 0.66 14.50
CA ALA A 197 -16.76 1.10 13.82
C ALA A 197 -17.03 1.52 12.36
N PHE A 198 -17.86 0.77 11.64
CA PHE A 198 -18.23 1.11 10.26
C PHE A 198 -19.16 2.33 10.19
N GLU A 199 -20.12 2.46 11.11
CA GLU A 199 -20.96 3.65 11.23
C GLU A 199 -20.14 4.92 11.44
N LEU A 200 -19.12 4.88 12.31
CA LEU A 200 -18.20 6.00 12.53
C LEU A 200 -17.47 6.40 11.24
N VAL A 201 -17.06 5.43 10.41
CA VAL A 201 -16.42 5.72 9.11
C VAL A 201 -17.42 6.33 8.13
N LYS A 202 -18.67 5.85 8.08
CA LYS A 202 -19.73 6.45 7.25
C LYS A 202 -20.02 7.90 7.66
N GLN A 203 -19.97 8.22 8.96
CA GLN A 203 -20.14 9.58 9.46
C GLN A 203 -19.02 10.53 9.00
N MET A 204 -17.82 10.04 8.70
CA MET A 204 -16.75 10.89 8.18
C MET A 204 -17.15 11.53 6.85
N LYS A 205 -17.78 10.75 5.96
CA LYS A 205 -18.28 11.22 4.66
C LYS A 205 -19.34 12.31 4.82
N SER A 206 -20.27 12.16 5.76
CA SER A 206 -21.30 13.19 6.01
C SER A 206 -20.74 14.47 6.62
N LEU A 207 -19.60 14.40 7.30
CA LEU A 207 -18.87 15.54 7.87
C LEU A 207 -17.83 16.15 6.91
N GLY A 208 -17.74 15.66 5.67
CA GLY A 208 -16.75 16.12 4.69
C GLY A 208 -15.30 15.75 5.05
N ILE A 209 -15.11 14.75 5.92
CA ILE A 209 -13.79 14.23 6.30
C ILE A 209 -13.50 13.00 5.43
N PRO A 210 -12.50 13.05 4.53
CA PRO A 210 -12.20 11.92 3.66
C PRO A 210 -11.61 10.76 4.50
N PRO A 211 -12.24 9.57 4.50
CA PRO A 211 -11.69 8.40 5.16
C PRO A 211 -10.44 7.90 4.45
N LYS A 212 -9.54 7.27 5.22
CA LYS A 212 -8.33 6.63 4.68
C LYS A 212 -8.42 5.12 4.86
N LEU A 213 -7.53 4.37 4.21
CA LEU A 213 -7.44 2.92 4.38
C LEU A 213 -7.42 2.49 5.86
N ARG A 214 -6.58 3.17 6.66
CA ARG A 214 -6.49 2.93 8.11
C ARG A 214 -7.78 3.19 8.90
N SER A 215 -8.70 4.00 8.37
CA SER A 215 -10.00 4.26 9.01
C SER A 215 -10.93 3.06 8.84
N TYR A 216 -10.85 2.36 7.71
CA TYR A 216 -11.65 1.16 7.40
C TYR A 216 -11.13 -0.11 8.05
N GLY A 217 -9.80 -0.24 8.17
CA GLY A 217 -9.13 -1.43 8.69
C GLY A 217 -9.79 -2.05 9.93
N PRO A 218 -10.04 -1.28 11.02
CA PRO A 218 -10.64 -1.84 12.22
C PRO A 218 -11.98 -2.56 11.95
N ALA A 219 -12.91 -1.90 11.26
CA ALA A 219 -14.22 -2.47 10.98
C ALA A 219 -14.12 -3.68 10.04
N LEU A 220 -13.28 -3.60 9.01
CA LEU A 220 -13.09 -4.70 8.05
C LEU A 220 -12.53 -5.95 8.73
N PHE A 221 -11.44 -5.82 9.47
CA PHE A 221 -10.84 -6.94 10.19
C PHE A 221 -11.82 -7.49 11.24
N GLY A 222 -12.52 -6.62 11.97
CA GLY A 222 -13.55 -7.05 12.93
C GLY A 222 -14.70 -7.83 12.30
N PHE A 223 -15.17 -7.47 11.10
CA PHE A 223 -16.17 -8.27 10.38
C PHE A 223 -15.62 -9.61 9.89
N CYS A 224 -14.40 -9.62 9.34
CA CYS A 224 -13.75 -10.84 8.86
C CYS A 224 -13.46 -11.83 10.00
N GLU A 225 -12.98 -11.36 11.16
CA GLU A 225 -12.74 -12.17 12.35
C GLU A 225 -14.02 -12.80 12.90
N LYS A 226 -15.15 -12.08 12.81
CA LYS A 226 -16.47 -12.59 13.19
C LYS A 226 -17.13 -13.47 12.11
N GLY A 227 -16.50 -13.65 10.96
CA GLY A 227 -17.07 -14.42 9.85
C GLY A 227 -18.23 -13.72 9.10
N ASN A 228 -18.42 -12.41 9.30
CA ASN A 228 -19.51 -11.66 8.66
C ASN A 228 -19.08 -11.14 7.27
N ALA A 229 -19.07 -12.04 6.29
CA ALA A 229 -18.64 -11.74 4.92
C ALA A 229 -19.45 -10.62 4.25
N GLU A 230 -20.77 -10.61 4.40
CA GLU A 230 -21.65 -9.62 3.77
C GLU A 230 -21.33 -8.19 4.22
N LYS A 231 -21.10 -7.99 5.52
CA LYS A 231 -20.64 -6.69 6.05
C LYS A 231 -19.24 -6.32 5.57
N GLY A 232 -18.34 -7.29 5.45
CA GLY A 232 -17.04 -7.09 4.84
C GLY A 232 -17.14 -6.59 3.39
N TYR A 233 -18.05 -7.16 2.59
CA TYR A 233 -18.29 -6.73 1.21
C TYR A 233 -18.97 -5.36 1.12
N GLU A 234 -19.92 -5.06 2.01
CA GLU A 234 -20.54 -3.73 2.12
C GLU A 234 -19.48 -2.65 2.38
N LEU A 235 -18.54 -2.94 3.28
CA LEU A 235 -17.45 -2.05 3.62
C LEU A 235 -16.47 -1.87 2.45
N ASP A 236 -16.08 -2.95 1.78
CA ASP A 236 -15.22 -2.92 0.60
C ASP A 236 -15.83 -2.09 -0.55
N ALA A 237 -17.15 -2.21 -0.77
CA ALA A 237 -17.87 -1.36 -1.71
C ALA A 237 -17.80 0.13 -1.31
N HIS A 238 -18.00 0.42 -0.02
CA HIS A 238 -17.90 1.80 0.48
C HIS A 238 -16.48 2.37 0.41
N MET A 239 -15.44 1.54 0.54
CA MET A 239 -14.04 1.92 0.28
C MET A 239 -13.86 2.36 -1.18
N ALA A 240 -14.35 1.56 -2.13
CA ALA A 240 -14.28 1.88 -3.55
C ALA A 240 -15.04 3.18 -3.89
N GLU A 241 -16.25 3.37 -3.35
CA GLU A 241 -17.01 4.63 -3.49
C GLU A 241 -16.30 5.85 -2.91
N SER A 242 -15.46 5.64 -1.89
CA SER A 242 -14.67 6.70 -1.25
C SER A 242 -13.32 6.93 -1.93
N GLY A 243 -13.02 6.21 -3.02
CA GLY A 243 -11.73 6.27 -3.71
C GLY A 243 -10.57 5.70 -2.89
N VAL A 244 -10.85 4.81 -1.95
CA VAL A 244 -9.83 4.15 -1.10
C VAL A 244 -9.59 2.74 -1.64
N THR A 245 -8.38 2.51 -2.14
CA THR A 245 -7.97 1.19 -2.65
C THR A 245 -7.41 0.34 -1.51
N PRO A 246 -7.87 -0.92 -1.33
CA PRO A 246 -7.29 -1.82 -0.34
C PRO A 246 -5.90 -2.29 -0.72
N GLU A 247 -5.10 -2.58 0.31
CA GLU A 247 -3.79 -3.21 0.17
C GLU A 247 -3.90 -4.72 0.42
N GLU A 248 -2.78 -5.43 0.43
CA GLU A 248 -2.76 -6.88 0.64
C GLU A 248 -3.46 -7.33 1.94
N PRO A 249 -3.28 -6.69 3.11
CA PRO A 249 -3.91 -7.16 4.35
C PRO A 249 -5.44 -7.17 4.27
N GLU A 250 -6.04 -6.12 3.70
CA GLU A 250 -7.49 -6.01 3.54
C GLU A 250 -8.02 -7.04 2.53
N LEU A 251 -7.35 -7.21 1.40
CA LEU A 251 -7.72 -8.22 0.39
C LEU A 251 -7.55 -9.65 0.92
N SER A 252 -6.51 -9.91 1.70
CA SER A 252 -6.23 -11.21 2.31
C SER A 252 -7.30 -11.57 3.36
N ALA A 253 -7.73 -10.61 4.18
CA ALA A 253 -8.83 -10.80 5.12
C ALA A 253 -10.17 -11.09 4.40
N LEU A 254 -10.48 -10.34 3.34
CA LEU A 254 -11.66 -10.58 2.49
C LEU A 254 -11.59 -11.93 1.78
N LEU A 255 -10.42 -12.34 1.30
CA LEU A 255 -10.20 -13.65 0.70
C LEU A 255 -10.45 -14.76 1.72
N LYS A 256 -9.91 -14.62 2.93
CA LYS A 256 -10.07 -15.60 4.01
C LYS A 256 -11.53 -15.77 4.40
N VAL A 257 -12.25 -14.67 4.68
CA VAL A 257 -13.68 -14.75 5.05
C VAL A 257 -14.54 -15.30 3.89
N SER A 258 -14.17 -15.02 2.63
CA SER A 258 -14.85 -15.58 1.46
C SER A 258 -14.64 -17.09 1.34
N ALA A 259 -13.43 -17.57 1.61
CA ALA A 259 -13.13 -19.00 1.63
C ALA A 259 -13.87 -19.70 2.79
N ASP A 260 -13.88 -19.11 3.98
CA ASP A 260 -14.54 -19.67 5.17
C ASP A 260 -16.07 -19.71 5.03
N THR A 261 -16.66 -18.73 4.33
CA THR A 261 -18.09 -18.70 3.98
C THR A 261 -18.43 -19.43 2.68
N LYS A 262 -17.45 -20.08 2.04
CA LYS A 262 -17.60 -20.89 0.82
C LYS A 262 -18.11 -20.10 -0.38
N ASN A 263 -17.87 -18.79 -0.42
CA ASN A 263 -18.26 -17.93 -1.53
C ASN A 263 -17.18 -17.93 -2.62
N ALA A 264 -17.27 -18.91 -3.52
CA ALA A 264 -16.29 -19.12 -4.60
C ALA A 264 -16.13 -17.94 -5.56
N ASP A 265 -17.20 -17.19 -5.82
CA ASP A 265 -17.17 -16.04 -6.71
C ASP A 265 -16.39 -14.89 -6.08
N LYS A 266 -16.59 -14.66 -4.78
CA LYS A 266 -15.81 -13.66 -4.04
C LYS A 266 -14.36 -14.06 -3.87
N VAL A 267 -14.05 -15.36 -3.68
CA VAL A 267 -12.65 -15.83 -3.73
C VAL A 267 -12.03 -15.50 -5.10
N TYR A 268 -12.72 -15.79 -6.20
CA TYR A 268 -12.23 -15.48 -7.55
C TYR A 268 -11.94 -13.99 -7.72
N ASP A 269 -12.88 -13.14 -7.31
CA ASP A 269 -12.75 -11.68 -7.36
C ASP A 269 -11.55 -11.19 -6.54
N MET A 270 -11.38 -11.65 -5.29
CA MET A 270 -10.23 -11.27 -4.46
C MET A 270 -8.90 -11.71 -5.08
N LEU A 271 -8.83 -12.89 -5.70
CA LEU A 271 -7.63 -13.35 -6.42
C LEU A 271 -7.31 -12.45 -7.63
N GLN A 272 -8.32 -11.99 -8.38
CA GLN A 272 -8.10 -11.05 -9.47
C GLN A 272 -7.61 -9.70 -8.96
N ARG A 273 -8.12 -9.22 -7.83
CA ARG A 273 -7.68 -7.99 -7.19
C ARG A 273 -6.24 -8.10 -6.68
N LEU A 274 -5.89 -9.20 -5.99
CA LEU A 274 -4.51 -9.48 -5.58
C LEU A 274 -3.55 -9.52 -6.78
N ARG A 275 -3.95 -10.14 -7.90
CA ARG A 275 -3.17 -10.12 -9.15
C ARG A 275 -2.92 -8.70 -9.65
N ALA A 276 -3.96 -7.85 -9.65
CA ALA A 276 -3.91 -6.50 -10.20
C ALA A 276 -3.13 -5.51 -9.32
N THR A 277 -3.31 -5.55 -7.99
CA THR A 277 -2.76 -4.54 -7.08
C THR A 277 -1.51 -5.00 -6.33
N VAL A 278 -1.43 -6.29 -5.96
CA VAL A 278 -0.36 -6.83 -5.10
C VAL A 278 0.72 -7.55 -5.92
N ARG A 279 0.32 -8.27 -6.97
CA ARG A 279 1.17 -9.06 -7.90
C ARG A 279 1.88 -10.26 -7.25
N GLN A 280 2.61 -10.05 -6.15
CA GLN A 280 3.31 -11.07 -5.37
C GLN A 280 2.82 -11.01 -3.93
N VAL A 281 2.29 -12.13 -3.45
CA VAL A 281 1.65 -12.21 -2.14
C VAL A 281 2.63 -12.64 -1.05
N SER A 282 2.36 -12.23 0.17
CA SER A 282 3.02 -12.72 1.38
C SER A 282 2.74 -14.20 1.65
N GLU A 283 3.55 -14.82 2.50
CA GLU A 283 3.40 -16.24 2.88
C GLU A 283 2.04 -16.53 3.54
N SER A 284 1.52 -15.61 4.35
CA SER A 284 0.20 -15.77 5.00
C SER A 284 -0.94 -15.78 3.97
N THR A 285 -0.92 -14.85 3.02
CA THR A 285 -1.89 -14.83 1.92
C THR A 285 -1.72 -16.05 1.01
N PHE A 286 -0.47 -16.47 0.74
CA PHE A 286 -0.19 -17.68 -0.03
C PHE A 286 -0.80 -18.93 0.64
N GLN A 287 -0.71 -19.04 1.96
CA GLN A 287 -1.32 -20.15 2.70
C GLN A 287 -2.84 -20.18 2.54
N ILE A 288 -3.52 -19.04 2.64
CA ILE A 288 -4.97 -18.94 2.44
C ILE A 288 -5.37 -19.42 1.04
N ILE A 289 -4.59 -19.04 0.01
CA ILE A 289 -4.81 -19.46 -1.38
C ILE A 289 -4.59 -20.98 -1.51
N GLU A 290 -3.50 -21.50 -0.94
CA GLU A 290 -3.19 -22.93 -0.95
C GLU A 290 -4.30 -23.75 -0.28
N ASP A 291 -4.79 -23.30 0.87
CA ASP A 291 -5.86 -23.95 1.62
C ASP A 291 -7.18 -23.94 0.84
N TRP A 292 -7.52 -22.81 0.19
CA TRP A 292 -8.69 -22.75 -0.69
C TRP A 292 -8.63 -23.81 -1.78
N PHE A 293 -7.53 -23.90 -2.54
CA PHE A 293 -7.44 -24.86 -3.64
C PHE A 293 -7.39 -26.32 -3.17
N LYS A 294 -6.95 -26.59 -1.94
CA LYS A 294 -7.00 -27.93 -1.33
C LYS A 294 -8.38 -28.28 -0.75
N SER A 295 -9.28 -27.32 -0.62
CA SER A 295 -10.60 -27.52 -0.02
C SER A 295 -11.55 -28.35 -0.90
N GLU A 296 -12.54 -28.97 -0.26
CA GLU A 296 -13.64 -29.62 -0.98
C GLU A 296 -14.49 -28.62 -1.77
N ASP A 297 -14.61 -27.39 -1.29
CA ASP A 297 -15.43 -26.37 -1.95
C ASP A 297 -14.80 -25.96 -3.28
N ALA A 298 -13.48 -25.77 -3.34
CA ALA A 298 -12.76 -25.52 -4.61
C ALA A 298 -12.82 -26.70 -5.59
N THR A 299 -13.02 -27.93 -5.10
CA THR A 299 -13.21 -29.11 -5.97
C THR A 299 -14.53 -29.01 -6.75
N LYS A 300 -15.57 -28.43 -6.14
CA LYS A 300 -16.92 -28.32 -6.71
C LYS A 300 -17.09 -27.13 -7.65
N VAL A 301 -16.18 -26.15 -7.63
CA VAL A 301 -16.27 -24.97 -8.50
C VAL A 301 -15.71 -25.23 -9.89
N GLY A 302 -16.26 -24.52 -10.87
CA GLY A 302 -15.83 -24.56 -12.27
C GLY A 302 -16.87 -25.14 -13.22
N VAL A 303 -16.64 -24.94 -14.52
CA VAL A 303 -17.50 -25.42 -15.61
C VAL A 303 -16.75 -26.42 -16.47
N GLU A 304 -17.42 -27.46 -16.96
CA GLU A 304 -16.81 -28.50 -17.80
C GLU A 304 -16.66 -28.09 -19.26
N SER A 305 -17.57 -27.24 -19.74
CA SER A 305 -17.57 -26.69 -21.09
C SER A 305 -17.64 -25.18 -21.01
N TRP A 306 -16.85 -24.51 -21.85
CA TRP A 306 -16.77 -23.06 -21.93
C TRP A 306 -16.45 -22.61 -23.35
N ASP A 307 -16.83 -21.38 -23.67
CA ASP A 307 -16.49 -20.76 -24.95
C ASP A 307 -15.01 -20.38 -24.97
N VAL A 308 -14.21 -21.20 -25.68
CA VAL A 308 -12.77 -20.99 -25.85
C VAL A 308 -12.45 -19.65 -26.52
N ASN A 309 -13.30 -19.17 -27.44
CA ASN A 309 -13.09 -17.89 -28.10
C ASN A 309 -13.30 -16.74 -27.11
N LYS A 310 -14.29 -16.85 -26.22
CA LYS A 310 -14.49 -15.89 -25.13
C LYS A 310 -13.30 -15.85 -24.17
N ILE A 311 -12.73 -17.01 -23.81
CA ILE A 311 -11.52 -17.08 -22.98
C ILE A 311 -10.33 -16.42 -23.69
N LYS A 312 -10.07 -16.79 -24.95
CA LYS A 312 -8.97 -16.22 -25.75
C LYS A 312 -9.10 -14.70 -25.86
N LYS A 313 -10.31 -14.20 -26.13
CA LYS A 313 -10.59 -12.78 -26.16
C LYS A 313 -10.29 -12.12 -24.82
N GLY A 314 -10.73 -12.70 -23.70
CA GLY A 314 -10.42 -12.20 -22.37
C GLY A 314 -8.93 -12.14 -22.05
N VAL A 315 -8.12 -13.08 -22.58
CA VAL A 315 -6.65 -13.03 -22.44
C VAL A 315 -6.03 -11.86 -23.19
N VAL A 316 -6.49 -11.61 -24.41
CA VAL A 316 -6.00 -10.49 -25.24
C VAL A 316 -6.44 -9.17 -24.63
N ASP A 317 -7.72 -9.01 -24.32
CA ASP A 317 -8.30 -7.79 -23.74
C ASP A 317 -7.69 -7.47 -22.36
N GLY A 318 -7.25 -8.49 -21.62
CA GLY A 318 -6.58 -8.35 -20.33
C GLY A 318 -5.08 -8.02 -20.39
N GLY A 319 -4.47 -7.88 -21.57
CA GLY A 319 -3.02 -7.64 -21.71
C GLY A 319 -2.14 -8.87 -21.50
N GLY A 320 -2.74 -10.08 -21.51
CA GLY A 320 -2.03 -11.35 -21.35
C GLY A 320 -1.92 -11.84 -19.90
N GLY A 321 -1.81 -13.18 -19.74
CA GLY A 321 -1.56 -13.82 -18.44
C GLY A 321 -2.78 -14.10 -17.55
N TRP A 322 -3.98 -13.60 -17.89
CA TRP A 322 -5.24 -13.86 -17.18
C TRP A 322 -6.44 -13.67 -18.13
N HIS A 323 -7.64 -14.13 -17.76
CA HIS A 323 -8.84 -14.02 -18.63
C HIS A 323 -10.11 -13.46 -17.95
N GLY A 324 -10.22 -13.53 -16.62
CA GLY A 324 -11.34 -12.93 -15.87
C GLY A 324 -12.73 -13.54 -16.09
N GLN A 325 -12.83 -14.77 -16.62
CA GLN A 325 -14.12 -15.41 -16.99
C GLN A 325 -14.63 -16.43 -15.96
N GLY A 326 -14.12 -16.39 -14.73
CA GLY A 326 -14.48 -17.34 -13.68
C GLY A 326 -13.67 -18.63 -13.68
N TRP A 327 -14.13 -19.60 -12.89
CA TRP A 327 -13.48 -20.90 -12.68
C TRP A 327 -13.71 -21.85 -13.87
N LEU A 328 -12.65 -22.53 -14.34
CA LEU A 328 -12.71 -23.48 -15.45
C LEU A 328 -12.30 -24.90 -15.01
N GLY A 329 -12.90 -25.91 -15.63
CA GLY A 329 -12.66 -27.33 -15.37
C GLY A 329 -13.44 -27.89 -14.17
N SER A 330 -13.48 -29.21 -14.05
CA SER A 330 -14.13 -29.93 -12.94
C SER A 330 -13.16 -30.87 -12.21
N GLY A 331 -13.51 -31.28 -10.99
CA GLY A 331 -12.72 -32.20 -10.18
C GLY A 331 -11.75 -31.53 -9.20
N ARG A 332 -10.87 -32.34 -8.59
CA ARG A 332 -9.92 -31.87 -7.55
C ARG A 332 -8.77 -31.10 -8.18
N TRP A 333 -8.31 -30.06 -7.50
CA TRP A 333 -7.11 -29.33 -7.87
C TRP A 333 -5.85 -30.11 -7.48
N ARG A 334 -4.83 -30.10 -8.35
CA ARG A 334 -3.48 -30.54 -7.99
C ARG A 334 -2.68 -29.32 -7.53
N VAL A 335 -2.48 -29.20 -6.22
CA VAL A 335 -1.82 -28.04 -5.60
C VAL A 335 -0.41 -28.40 -5.17
N MET A 336 0.60 -27.72 -5.70
CA MET A 336 2.02 -27.98 -5.43
C MET A 336 2.80 -26.68 -5.29
N ARG A 337 3.60 -26.54 -4.23
CA ARG A 337 4.60 -25.47 -4.12
C ARG A 337 5.76 -25.78 -5.06
N THR A 338 6.18 -24.81 -5.88
CA THR A 338 7.21 -25.02 -6.91
C THR A 338 7.99 -23.74 -7.19
N LYS A 339 9.00 -23.84 -8.05
CA LYS A 339 9.84 -22.72 -8.50
C LYS A 339 9.80 -22.63 -10.02
N MET A 340 9.99 -21.41 -10.53
CA MET A 340 10.17 -21.18 -11.96
C MET A 340 11.64 -21.37 -12.35
N THR A 341 11.90 -21.84 -13.56
CA THR A 341 13.23 -21.78 -14.18
C THR A 341 13.54 -20.35 -14.62
N GLU A 342 14.79 -20.06 -14.98
CA GLU A 342 15.21 -18.77 -15.54
C GLU A 342 14.42 -18.37 -16.80
N ASN A 343 13.99 -19.34 -17.61
CA ASN A 343 13.15 -19.12 -18.79
C ASN A 343 11.64 -18.99 -18.50
N GLY A 344 11.25 -18.88 -17.22
CA GLY A 344 9.86 -18.75 -16.80
C GLY A 344 9.02 -20.03 -16.90
N VAL A 345 9.64 -21.21 -16.94
CA VAL A 345 8.93 -22.51 -16.99
C VAL A 345 8.73 -23.07 -15.59
N CYS A 346 7.51 -23.52 -15.29
CA CYS A 346 7.16 -24.13 -14.02
C CYS A 346 7.75 -25.53 -13.88
N ARG A 347 8.53 -25.79 -12.82
CA ARG A 347 9.13 -27.11 -12.58
C ARG A 347 8.14 -28.22 -12.24
N CYS A 348 6.90 -27.87 -11.85
CA CYS A 348 5.87 -28.85 -11.50
C CYS A 348 5.02 -29.30 -12.69
N CYS A 349 4.55 -28.37 -13.51
CA CYS A 349 3.63 -28.67 -14.62
C CYS A 349 4.23 -28.49 -16.01
N GLY A 350 5.44 -27.94 -16.14
CA GLY A 350 6.08 -27.66 -17.42
C GLY A 350 5.50 -26.46 -18.19
N GLU A 351 4.51 -25.76 -17.63
CA GLU A 351 3.91 -24.59 -18.27
C GLU A 351 4.85 -23.38 -18.22
N LYS A 352 4.85 -22.58 -19.29
CA LYS A 352 5.64 -21.35 -19.38
C LYS A 352 4.79 -20.14 -19.00
N LEU A 353 5.29 -19.32 -18.07
CA LEU A 353 4.68 -18.04 -17.72
C LEU A 353 4.70 -17.07 -18.90
N VAL A 354 3.69 -16.21 -18.95
CA VAL A 354 3.53 -15.19 -19.99
C VAL A 354 4.28 -13.93 -19.58
N SER A 355 4.96 -13.29 -20.54
CA SER A 355 5.42 -11.91 -20.40
C SER A 355 4.22 -10.99 -20.61
N ILE A 356 3.84 -10.27 -19.55
CA ILE A 356 2.72 -9.33 -19.58
C ILE A 356 3.27 -7.98 -19.99
N ASP A 357 2.79 -7.46 -21.12
CA ASP A 357 3.15 -6.12 -21.58
C ASP A 357 2.52 -5.07 -20.64
N ILE A 358 3.26 -4.00 -20.36
CA ILE A 358 2.72 -2.85 -19.62
C ILE A 358 1.84 -2.06 -20.59
N ASP A 359 0.62 -1.69 -20.17
CA ASP A 359 -0.27 -0.88 -21.00
C ASP A 359 0.44 0.42 -21.42
N PRO A 360 0.53 0.73 -22.73
CA PRO A 360 1.09 1.99 -23.21
C PRO A 360 0.45 3.22 -22.54
N LYS A 361 -0.85 3.16 -22.22
CA LYS A 361 -1.57 4.24 -21.54
C LYS A 361 -1.14 4.38 -20.08
N GLU A 362 -0.91 3.28 -19.37
CA GLU A 362 -0.32 3.33 -18.02
C GLU A 362 1.09 3.91 -18.05
N THR A 363 1.87 3.55 -19.08
CA THR A 363 3.24 4.06 -19.29
C THR A 363 3.22 5.57 -19.55
N GLU A 364 2.29 6.07 -20.37
CA GLU A 364 2.12 7.51 -20.65
C GLU A 364 1.64 8.27 -19.41
N ASN A 365 0.67 7.72 -18.66
CA ASN A 365 0.21 8.30 -17.41
C ASN A 365 1.33 8.37 -16.35
N PHE A 366 2.14 7.31 -16.27
CA PHE A 366 3.31 7.27 -15.40
C PHE A 366 4.32 8.35 -15.79
N ALA A 367 4.67 8.47 -17.08
CA ALA A 367 5.58 9.49 -17.59
C ALA A 367 5.08 10.92 -17.30
N THR A 368 3.77 11.15 -17.44
CA THR A 368 3.14 12.45 -17.15
C THR A 368 3.23 12.79 -15.67
N LYS A 369 2.82 11.87 -14.77
CA LYS A 369 2.90 12.09 -13.31
C LYS A 369 4.34 12.26 -12.83
N LEU A 370 5.27 11.55 -13.44
CA LEU A 370 6.69 11.65 -13.12
C LEU A 370 7.25 13.02 -13.53
N THR A 371 6.83 13.55 -14.68
CA THR A 371 7.14 14.91 -15.13
C THR A 371 6.59 15.96 -14.15
N GLU A 372 5.34 15.82 -13.70
CA GLU A 372 4.75 16.73 -12.71
C GLU A 372 5.52 16.70 -11.38
N LEU A 373 5.89 15.51 -10.92
CA LEU A 373 6.62 15.32 -9.67
C LEU A 373 8.04 15.87 -9.75
N ALA A 374 8.72 15.69 -10.88
CA ALA A 374 10.04 16.27 -11.14
C ALA A 374 9.97 17.80 -11.20
N CYS A 375 8.99 18.38 -11.90
CA CYS A 375 8.79 19.84 -11.97
C CYS A 375 8.47 20.49 -10.62
N ASN A 376 7.88 19.75 -9.69
CA ASN A 376 7.58 20.24 -8.33
C ASN A 376 8.78 20.19 -7.38
N ARG A 377 9.79 19.34 -7.66
CA ARG A 377 10.96 19.12 -6.79
C ARG A 377 12.22 19.80 -7.31
N GLU A 378 12.39 19.82 -8.63
CA GLU A 378 13.52 20.45 -9.29
C GLU A 378 13.20 21.89 -9.69
N VAL A 379 14.24 22.64 -10.06
CA VAL A 379 14.03 23.90 -10.78
C VAL A 379 13.41 23.53 -12.12
N LYS A 380 12.10 23.78 -12.29
CA LYS A 380 11.30 23.42 -13.48
C LYS A 380 12.01 23.66 -14.83
N ALA A 381 12.84 24.71 -14.92
CA ALA A 381 13.62 25.03 -16.10
C ALA A 381 14.69 23.97 -16.46
N ASP A 382 15.31 23.32 -15.47
CA ASP A 382 16.36 22.33 -15.69
C ASP A 382 15.81 20.99 -16.18
N PHE A 383 14.62 20.58 -15.69
CA PHE A 383 13.92 19.41 -16.20
C PHE A 383 13.43 19.62 -17.64
N ILE A 384 12.88 20.80 -17.96
CA ILE A 384 12.46 21.14 -19.33
C ILE A 384 13.66 21.10 -20.29
N ARG A 385 14.82 21.65 -19.90
CA ARG A 385 16.06 21.56 -20.69
C ARG A 385 16.47 20.12 -20.97
N PHE A 386 16.31 19.23 -19.99
CA PHE A 386 16.59 17.81 -20.19
C PHE A 386 15.60 17.18 -21.18
N GLN A 387 14.31 17.49 -21.09
CA GLN A 387 13.31 17.00 -22.05
C GLN A 387 13.60 17.47 -23.47
N GLU A 388 13.91 18.76 -23.65
CA GLU A 388 14.32 19.32 -24.95
C GLU A 388 15.60 18.66 -25.47
N TRP A 389 16.59 18.45 -24.60
CA TRP A 389 17.82 17.75 -24.95
C TRP A 389 17.53 16.32 -25.40
N LEU A 390 16.70 15.57 -24.67
CA LEU A 390 16.36 14.20 -24.99
C LEU A 390 15.62 14.08 -26.33
N GLN A 391 14.73 15.02 -26.66
CA GLN A 391 14.05 15.04 -27.97
C GLN A 391 15.03 15.24 -29.14
N GLN A 392 16.16 15.89 -28.90
CA GLN A 392 17.20 16.15 -29.90
C GLN A 392 18.28 15.07 -29.94
N HIS A 393 18.27 14.10 -29.02
CA HIS A 393 19.30 13.07 -28.88
C HIS A 393 18.70 11.65 -28.89
N GLY A 394 19.53 10.64 -29.15
CA GLY A 394 19.11 9.25 -29.27
C GLY A 394 18.86 8.82 -30.73
N PRO A 395 18.15 7.71 -30.96
CA PRO A 395 17.51 6.82 -29.98
C PRO A 395 18.51 6.09 -29.08
N PHE A 396 18.07 5.76 -27.86
CA PHE A 396 18.84 4.98 -26.89
C PHE A 396 18.15 3.65 -26.61
N ASP A 397 18.94 2.58 -26.54
CA ASP A 397 18.43 1.24 -26.20
C ASP A 397 18.49 0.99 -24.67
N ALA A 398 19.25 1.80 -23.93
CA ALA A 398 19.41 1.72 -22.49
C ALA A 398 19.81 3.08 -21.88
N VAL A 399 19.46 3.26 -20.61
CA VAL A 399 19.82 4.43 -19.78
C VAL A 399 20.62 3.93 -18.58
N VAL A 400 21.68 4.65 -18.23
CA VAL A 400 22.59 4.33 -17.13
C VAL A 400 22.56 5.43 -16.09
N ASP A 401 22.20 5.07 -14.86
CA ASP A 401 22.45 5.89 -13.68
C ASP A 401 23.93 5.84 -13.32
N GLY A 402 24.70 6.83 -13.78
CA GLY A 402 26.15 6.82 -13.64
C GLY A 402 26.60 6.97 -12.19
N ALA A 403 25.82 7.65 -11.35
CA ALA A 403 26.13 7.82 -9.93
C ALA A 403 26.04 6.47 -9.19
N ASN A 404 24.96 5.74 -9.41
CA ASN A 404 24.73 4.44 -8.80
C ASN A 404 25.77 3.42 -9.28
N VAL A 405 25.96 3.27 -10.59
CA VAL A 405 26.94 2.33 -11.15
C VAL A 405 28.35 2.63 -10.68
N GLY A 406 28.73 3.90 -10.55
CA GLY A 406 30.06 4.29 -10.07
C GLY A 406 30.30 4.07 -8.58
N LEU A 407 29.27 3.84 -7.76
CA LEU A 407 29.36 3.76 -6.28
C LEU A 407 28.90 2.43 -5.68
N ILE A 408 28.22 1.57 -6.43
CA ILE A 408 27.59 0.32 -5.95
C ILE A 408 28.50 -0.60 -5.10
N LYS A 409 29.81 -0.63 -5.35
CA LYS A 409 30.77 -1.54 -4.69
C LYS A 409 31.98 -0.83 -4.08
N ALA A 410 31.97 0.50 -4.02
CA ALA A 410 33.16 1.26 -3.65
C ALA A 410 32.80 2.51 -2.84
N ASP A 411 33.61 2.79 -1.81
CA ASP A 411 33.52 4.01 -1.00
C ASP A 411 33.86 5.28 -1.81
N THR A 412 34.47 5.10 -2.99
CA THR A 412 34.83 6.17 -3.92
C THR A 412 34.36 5.87 -5.33
N PHE A 413 34.08 6.92 -6.10
CA PHE A 413 33.51 6.80 -7.43
C PHE A 413 34.46 6.12 -8.43
N ASN A 414 34.03 5.00 -9.01
CA ASN A 414 34.82 4.15 -9.90
C ASN A 414 34.43 4.30 -11.38
N PHE A 415 35.23 5.08 -12.13
CA PHE A 415 35.03 5.29 -13.57
C PHE A 415 35.27 4.04 -14.42
N ASN A 416 36.15 3.13 -14.01
CA ASN A 416 36.41 1.89 -14.75
C ASN A 416 35.17 0.99 -14.73
N GLN A 417 34.52 0.88 -13.57
CA GLN A 417 33.27 0.15 -13.41
C GLN A 417 32.18 0.72 -14.31
N LEU A 418 31.98 2.04 -14.29
CA LEU A 418 31.01 2.72 -15.15
C LEU A 418 31.30 2.47 -16.63
N ASN A 419 32.56 2.65 -17.06
CA ASN A 419 32.94 2.44 -18.46
C ASN A 419 32.74 0.99 -18.90
N ASN A 420 33.02 0.01 -18.04
CA ASN A 420 32.79 -1.40 -18.34
C ASN A 420 31.29 -1.69 -18.59
N VAL A 421 30.41 -1.17 -17.73
CA VAL A 421 28.95 -1.31 -17.90
C VAL A 421 28.48 -0.65 -19.20
N VAL A 422 28.92 0.58 -19.48
CA VAL A 422 28.58 1.30 -20.71
C VAL A 422 29.00 0.50 -21.96
N ASN A 423 30.20 -0.08 -21.95
CA ASN A 423 30.69 -0.88 -23.07
C ASN A 423 29.94 -2.21 -23.23
N GLN A 424 29.58 -2.89 -22.14
CA GLN A 424 28.77 -4.11 -22.20
C GLN A 424 27.38 -3.83 -22.76
N LEU A 425 26.68 -2.79 -22.29
CA LEU A 425 25.38 -2.41 -22.81
C LEU A 425 25.43 -2.04 -24.29
N ARG A 426 26.48 -1.32 -24.70
CA ARG A 426 26.72 -1.04 -26.12
C ARG A 426 26.93 -2.32 -26.92
N GLN A 427 27.61 -3.33 -26.38
CA GLN A 427 27.79 -4.60 -27.06
C GLN A 427 26.50 -5.41 -27.16
N MET A 428 25.61 -5.31 -26.17
CA MET A 428 24.30 -5.96 -26.15
C MET A 428 23.28 -5.28 -27.07
N SER A 429 23.44 -3.99 -27.38
CA SER A 429 22.61 -3.27 -28.35
C SER A 429 22.72 -3.94 -29.74
N PRO A 430 21.58 -4.28 -30.39
CA PRO A 430 21.58 -4.82 -31.75
C PRO A 430 22.29 -3.92 -32.77
N SER A 431 22.24 -2.60 -32.55
CA SER A 431 22.85 -1.57 -33.41
C SER A 431 24.14 -0.97 -32.85
N LYS A 432 24.70 -1.56 -31.79
CA LYS A 432 25.90 -1.05 -31.08
C LYS A 432 25.78 0.41 -30.62
N ARG A 433 24.57 0.85 -30.27
CA ARG A 433 24.29 2.19 -29.75
C ARG A 433 24.86 2.35 -28.35
N SER A 434 25.44 3.52 -28.08
CA SER A 434 25.87 3.88 -26.74
C SER A 434 24.65 4.11 -25.85
N PRO A 435 24.62 3.59 -24.61
CA PRO A 435 23.57 3.93 -23.66
C PRO A 435 23.65 5.40 -23.25
N LEU A 436 22.52 5.99 -22.86
CA LEU A 436 22.51 7.33 -22.27
C LEU A 436 23.03 7.26 -20.82
N VAL A 437 24.16 7.90 -20.55
CA VAL A 437 24.72 8.03 -19.20
C VAL A 437 24.26 9.34 -18.57
N ILE A 438 23.69 9.27 -17.37
CA ILE A 438 23.29 10.45 -16.58
C ILE A 438 24.23 10.57 -15.37
N LEU A 439 24.84 11.73 -15.20
CA LEU A 439 25.78 12.03 -14.11
C LEU A 439 25.67 13.48 -13.64
N HIS A 440 25.80 13.73 -12.33
CA HIS A 440 25.94 15.08 -11.82
C HIS A 440 27.11 15.85 -12.45
N GLN A 441 26.91 17.12 -12.80
CA GLN A 441 27.95 18.00 -13.37
C GLN A 441 29.22 17.97 -12.52
N GLY A 442 29.09 17.97 -11.19
CA GLY A 442 30.22 17.89 -10.27
C GLY A 442 31.07 16.61 -10.43
N ARG A 443 30.47 15.48 -10.86
CA ARG A 443 31.19 14.23 -11.15
C ARG A 443 31.80 14.21 -12.55
N VAL A 444 31.29 15.04 -13.46
CA VAL A 444 31.83 15.22 -14.81
C VAL A 444 32.99 16.21 -14.81
N THR A 445 32.98 17.22 -13.93
CA THR A 445 33.99 18.29 -13.93
C THR A 445 35.03 18.20 -12.82
N ASN A 446 34.76 17.50 -11.71
CA ASN A 446 35.63 17.51 -10.53
C ASN A 446 36.16 16.10 -10.17
N GLY A 447 37.13 16.09 -9.24
CA GLY A 447 37.66 14.87 -8.63
C GLY A 447 38.26 13.89 -9.65
N PRO A 448 37.88 12.59 -9.65
CA PRO A 448 38.47 11.56 -10.49
C PRO A 448 38.24 11.75 -12.00
N ALA A 449 37.33 12.64 -12.42
CA ALA A 449 37.17 13.04 -13.82
C ALA A 449 38.37 13.83 -14.39
N ARG A 450 39.25 14.36 -13.52
CA ARG A 450 40.47 15.07 -13.95
C ARG A 450 41.58 14.12 -14.43
N ASN A 451 41.45 12.82 -14.18
CA ASN A 451 42.34 11.82 -14.76
C ASN A 451 42.17 11.83 -16.30
N PRO A 452 43.26 11.91 -17.09
CA PRO A 452 43.21 11.96 -18.54
C PRO A 452 42.38 10.83 -19.19
N ASN A 453 42.46 9.60 -18.66
CA ASN A 453 41.73 8.47 -19.21
C ASN A 453 40.22 8.60 -18.99
N ASN A 454 39.82 9.01 -17.78
CA ASN A 454 38.41 9.21 -17.44
C ASN A 454 37.81 10.38 -18.24
N ARG A 455 38.59 11.45 -18.42
CA ARG A 455 38.21 12.60 -19.23
C ARG A 455 37.98 12.22 -20.68
N ASN A 456 38.86 11.39 -21.25
CA ASN A 456 38.70 10.89 -22.62
C ASN A 456 37.39 10.09 -22.80
N TRP A 457 37.00 9.29 -21.80
CA TRP A 457 35.72 8.56 -21.84
C TRP A 457 34.52 9.51 -21.77
N LEU A 458 34.53 10.47 -20.83
CA LEU A 458 33.47 11.47 -20.70
C LEU A 458 33.30 12.31 -21.98
N ASP A 459 34.41 12.78 -22.56
CA ASP A 459 34.40 13.55 -23.81
C ASP A 459 33.92 12.70 -25.00
N SER A 460 34.27 11.41 -25.02
CA SER A 460 33.77 10.46 -26.01
C SER A 460 32.25 10.30 -25.92
N TRP A 461 31.71 10.05 -24.72
CA TRP A 461 30.27 9.90 -24.52
C TRP A 461 29.51 11.20 -24.81
N LYS A 462 30.07 12.35 -24.45
CA LYS A 462 29.49 13.67 -24.77
C LYS A 462 29.43 13.93 -26.27
N ARG A 463 30.51 13.64 -27.02
CA ARG A 463 30.52 13.77 -28.49
C ARG A 463 29.56 12.80 -29.17
N ALA A 464 29.36 11.63 -28.59
CA ALA A 464 28.38 10.65 -29.07
C ALA A 464 26.93 11.02 -28.72
N GLY A 465 26.69 12.15 -28.04
CA GLY A 465 25.36 12.53 -27.58
C GLY A 465 24.78 11.58 -26.53
N ALA A 466 25.64 10.85 -25.81
CA ALA A 466 25.30 9.75 -24.92
C ALA A 466 25.63 10.04 -23.43
N LEU A 467 25.94 11.29 -23.09
CA LEU A 467 26.17 11.73 -21.72
C LEU A 467 25.37 13.01 -21.46
N TYR A 468 24.48 12.96 -20.47
CA TYR A 468 23.80 14.14 -19.94
C TYR A 468 24.37 14.47 -18.55
N ALA A 469 24.88 15.70 -18.40
CA ALA A 469 25.42 16.18 -17.14
C ALA A 469 24.36 17.03 -16.42
N THR A 470 23.89 16.57 -15.26
CA THR A 470 22.79 17.22 -14.55
C THR A 470 23.28 18.49 -13.83
N PRO A 471 22.47 19.56 -13.76
CA PRO A 471 22.86 20.82 -13.13
C PRO A 471 23.12 20.70 -11.62
N ALA A 472 23.92 21.63 -11.08
CA ALA A 472 24.18 21.69 -9.64
C ALA A 472 22.88 21.92 -8.85
N GLY A 473 22.58 21.04 -7.90
CA GLY A 473 21.36 21.10 -7.09
C GLY A 473 20.16 20.34 -7.67
N SER A 474 20.30 19.75 -8.86
CA SER A 474 19.33 18.77 -9.40
C SER A 474 19.55 17.39 -8.78
N ASN A 475 18.51 16.56 -8.77
CA ASN A 475 18.61 15.20 -8.25
C ASN A 475 18.75 14.21 -9.42
N ASP A 476 19.94 13.66 -9.62
CA ASP A 476 20.24 12.70 -10.70
C ASP A 476 19.22 11.55 -10.80
N ASP A 477 18.74 11.08 -9.64
CA ASP A 477 17.72 10.04 -9.50
C ASP A 477 16.40 10.39 -10.19
N CYS A 478 15.99 11.66 -10.14
CA CYS A 478 14.74 12.11 -10.74
C CYS A 478 14.84 12.02 -12.27
N LEU A 479 15.99 12.33 -12.84
CA LEU A 479 16.23 12.33 -14.28
C LEU A 479 16.44 10.90 -14.82
N SER A 480 17.23 10.06 -14.14
CA SER A 480 17.45 8.68 -14.55
C SER A 480 16.19 7.81 -14.49
N LYS A 481 15.30 8.07 -13.52
CA LYS A 481 14.03 7.36 -13.37
C LYS A 481 12.93 7.93 -14.27
N SER A 482 13.08 9.15 -14.80
CA SER A 482 12.08 9.83 -15.64
C SER A 482 11.98 9.34 -17.09
N LEU A 483 12.93 8.52 -17.53
CA LEU A 483 12.96 8.01 -18.90
C LEU A 483 12.17 6.69 -19.01
N PRO A 484 11.22 6.57 -19.95
CA PRO A 484 10.46 5.34 -20.17
C PRO A 484 11.29 4.19 -20.80
N ALA A 485 12.60 4.39 -20.98
CA ALA A 485 13.50 3.39 -21.55
C ALA A 485 14.06 2.49 -20.46
N PHE A 486 13.74 1.18 -20.55
CA PHE A 486 14.31 0.05 -19.80
C PHE A 486 15.39 0.45 -18.78
N SER A 487 14.94 0.93 -17.62
CA SER A 487 15.79 0.95 -16.44
C SER A 487 16.05 -0.52 -16.13
N ILE A 488 17.23 -1.04 -16.48
CA ILE A 488 17.64 -2.37 -16.05
C ILE A 488 17.73 -2.29 -14.52
N PRO A 489 16.83 -2.93 -13.77
CA PRO A 489 17.03 -3.09 -12.35
C PRO A 489 18.28 -3.95 -12.20
N CYS A 490 19.28 -3.48 -11.44
CA CYS A 490 20.36 -4.37 -11.00
C CYS A 490 19.79 -5.50 -10.13
#